data_AF-A0AAJ0Q201-F1
#
_entry.id   AF-A0AAJ0Q201-F1
#
_cell.length_a   1.000
_cell.length_b   1.000
_cell.length_c   1.000
_cell.angle_alpha   90.00
_cell.angle_beta   90.00
_cell.angle_gamma   90.00
#
_symmetry.space_group_name_H-M   'P 1'
#
loop_
_entity.id
_entity.type
_entity.pdbx_description
1 polymer ?
#
loop_
_entity_poly.entity_id
_entity_poly.type
_entity_poly.pdbx_seq_one_letter_code
_entity_poly.pdbx_strand_id
1 'polypeptide(L)'
;MVAVLGDIPFDLVGYFDGFDATFGADYAEHALIDGKPRLQRIADRLDEIRIALSFHYRFCDPEAELAKLRNAQRAGQAMALVFGNGDYKGWFVLTEVQATHKQSEPSGAVLALDASITLKEYVGEKLTALAPPAVQPKVPPAAAQAVPQTAADVKSAINTVRGAVRQVVSYASQAQAALRTASDAVSVVREFRHDPIAALGRAPGVLLDIKRAAEPLEKLSPAVAAVTAHIPDAANILRASHDAAVAVQAAYKPLANATLDTIGDAVDTAARELSNAVDAIASAAPSVSKLAAAVATRRI
;
A
#
# COMPACT_ATOMS: atom_id res chain seq x y z
N MET A 1 7.67 4.74 -20.20
CA MET A 1 8.87 4.08 -19.70
C MET A 1 9.53 5.00 -18.67
N VAL A 2 9.25 4.78 -17.39
CA VAL A 2 10.05 5.39 -16.32
C VAL A 2 11.38 4.61 -16.25
N ALA A 3 12.49 5.22 -15.90
CA ALA A 3 13.74 4.52 -15.61
C ALA A 3 14.36 5.11 -14.35
N VAL A 4 15.14 4.35 -13.59
CA VAL A 4 15.83 4.81 -12.39
C VAL A 4 17.28 4.39 -12.47
N LEU A 5 18.19 5.34 -12.28
CA LEU A 5 19.62 5.09 -12.10
C LEU A 5 19.95 5.38 -10.63
N GLY A 6 20.19 4.34 -9.83
CA GLY A 6 20.36 4.48 -8.38
C GLY A 6 19.15 5.15 -7.72
N ASP A 7 19.31 6.40 -7.26
CA ASP A 7 18.25 7.22 -6.67
C ASP A 7 17.73 8.32 -7.60
N ILE A 8 18.20 8.38 -8.86
CA ILE A 8 17.82 9.40 -9.85
C ILE A 8 16.70 8.86 -10.74
N PRO A 9 15.45 9.34 -10.60
CA PRO A 9 14.35 8.93 -11.46
C PRO A 9 14.33 9.71 -12.79
N PHE A 10 14.10 9.00 -13.88
CA PHE A 10 13.83 9.53 -15.21
C PHE A 10 12.36 9.25 -15.56
N ASP A 11 11.56 10.30 -15.70
CA ASP A 11 10.16 10.20 -16.12
C ASP A 11 10.00 10.26 -17.65
N LEU A 12 9.15 9.39 -18.20
CA LEU A 12 8.88 9.24 -19.63
C LEU A 12 8.29 10.51 -20.24
N VAL A 13 7.38 11.16 -19.51
CA VAL A 13 6.57 12.25 -20.08
C VAL A 13 7.38 13.55 -20.16
N GLY A 14 8.37 13.70 -19.28
CA GLY A 14 9.16 14.92 -19.16
C GLY A 14 10.50 14.88 -19.88
N TYR A 15 11.23 13.75 -19.86
CA TYR A 15 12.69 13.81 -20.04
C TYR A 15 13.30 12.82 -21.02
N PHE A 16 12.67 11.68 -21.30
CA PHE A 16 13.34 10.56 -21.97
C PHE A 16 13.19 10.64 -23.50
N ASP A 17 14.25 11.03 -24.21
CA ASP A 17 14.23 11.30 -25.67
C ASP A 17 14.81 10.15 -26.50
N GLY A 18 15.80 9.40 -25.97
CA GLY A 18 16.42 8.30 -26.70
C GLY A 18 17.19 7.32 -25.81
N PHE A 19 17.25 6.05 -26.24
CA PHE A 19 17.97 4.98 -25.56
C PHE A 19 18.71 4.12 -26.59
N ASP A 20 20.05 4.11 -26.49
CA ASP A 20 20.93 3.30 -27.31
C ASP A 20 21.75 2.37 -26.41
N ALA A 21 21.82 1.09 -26.75
CA ALA A 21 22.62 0.11 -26.01
C ALA A 21 23.55 -0.63 -26.97
N THR A 22 24.84 -0.65 -26.63
CA THR A 22 25.91 -1.28 -27.40
C THR A 22 26.42 -2.50 -26.64
N PHE A 23 26.32 -3.67 -27.28
CA PHE A 23 26.77 -4.95 -26.77
C PHE A 23 27.89 -5.47 -27.67
N GLY A 24 28.96 -6.03 -27.10
CA GLY A 24 30.11 -6.50 -27.87
C GLY A 24 30.81 -7.69 -27.24
N ALA A 25 31.59 -8.42 -28.03
CA ALA A 25 32.47 -9.47 -27.55
C ALA A 25 33.80 -9.40 -28.29
N ASP A 26 34.87 -9.74 -27.59
CA ASP A 26 36.24 -9.74 -28.10
C ASP A 26 36.59 -11.14 -28.62
N TYR A 27 37.14 -11.19 -29.83
CA TYR A 27 37.56 -12.42 -30.51
C TYR A 27 39.04 -12.36 -30.85
N ALA A 28 39.75 -13.45 -30.56
CA ALA A 28 41.10 -13.70 -31.07
C ALA A 28 41.00 -14.30 -32.47
N GLU A 29 41.83 -13.82 -33.39
CA GLU A 29 42.01 -14.42 -34.69
C GLU A 29 43.23 -15.34 -34.71
N HIS A 30 43.02 -16.60 -35.05
CA HIS A 30 44.09 -17.59 -35.25
C HIS A 30 44.25 -17.84 -36.74
N ALA A 31 45.39 -17.42 -37.31
CA ALA A 31 45.70 -17.66 -38.71
C ALA A 31 45.95 -19.15 -38.99
N LEU A 32 45.44 -19.65 -40.11
CA LEU A 32 45.66 -21.02 -40.58
C LEU A 32 46.46 -20.99 -41.89
N ILE A 33 47.30 -22.00 -42.10
CA ILE A 33 47.98 -22.21 -43.39
C ILE A 33 46.91 -22.61 -44.42
N ASP A 34 46.88 -21.90 -45.56
CA ASP A 34 45.95 -22.10 -46.69
C ASP A 34 44.45 -22.11 -46.34
N GLY A 35 44.04 -21.33 -45.32
CA GLY A 35 42.64 -21.22 -44.92
C GLY A 35 42.28 -19.85 -44.36
N LYS A 36 40.98 -19.59 -44.19
CA LYS A 36 40.50 -18.38 -43.50
C LYS A 36 40.88 -18.46 -42.00
N PRO A 37 41.31 -17.34 -41.38
CA PRO A 37 41.57 -17.30 -39.95
C PRO A 37 40.35 -17.76 -39.14
N ARG A 38 40.59 -18.51 -38.06
CA ARG A 38 39.55 -18.96 -37.13
C ARG A 38 39.39 -17.94 -36.01
N LEU A 39 38.14 -17.65 -35.64
CA LEU A 39 37.80 -16.77 -34.52
C LEU A 39 37.59 -17.58 -33.25
N GLN A 40 38.24 -17.19 -32.16
CA GLN A 40 38.03 -17.73 -30.82
C GLN A 40 37.57 -16.62 -29.88
N ARG A 41 36.39 -16.79 -29.25
CA ARG A 41 35.87 -15.81 -28.30
C ARG A 41 36.78 -15.77 -27.05
N ILE A 42 37.30 -14.58 -26.75
CA ILE A 42 38.15 -14.34 -25.58
C ILE A 42 37.27 -13.98 -24.39
N ALA A 43 36.48 -12.91 -24.52
CA ALA A 43 35.68 -12.35 -23.45
C ALA A 43 34.52 -11.53 -24.03
N ASP A 44 33.50 -11.31 -23.20
CA ASP A 44 32.44 -10.36 -23.51
C ASP A 44 32.93 -8.94 -23.12
N ARG A 45 32.58 -7.94 -23.94
CA ARG A 45 32.91 -6.53 -23.67
C ARG A 45 31.87 -5.96 -22.72
N LEU A 46 32.28 -5.01 -21.87
CA LEU A 46 31.34 -4.28 -21.02
C LEU A 46 30.28 -3.57 -21.85
N ASP A 47 29.03 -3.72 -21.44
CA ASP A 47 27.91 -3.08 -22.11
C ASP A 47 27.98 -1.56 -21.91
N GLU A 48 27.64 -0.82 -22.97
CA GLU A 48 27.59 0.64 -22.95
C GLU A 48 26.17 1.10 -23.31
N ILE A 49 25.61 1.97 -22.47
CA ILE A 49 24.27 2.51 -22.66
C ILE A 49 24.36 4.03 -22.76
N ARG A 50 23.81 4.58 -23.83
CA ARG A 50 23.67 6.02 -24.02
C ARG A 50 22.20 6.40 -23.88
N ILE A 51 21.92 7.41 -23.05
CA ILE A 51 20.57 7.93 -22.84
C ILE A 51 20.56 9.41 -23.21
N ALA A 52 19.62 9.79 -24.07
CA ALA A 52 19.33 11.17 -24.41
C ALA A 52 18.15 11.66 -23.56
N LEU A 53 18.35 12.81 -22.91
CA LEU A 53 17.42 13.44 -21.99
C LEU A 53 17.12 14.88 -22.46
N SER A 54 15.88 15.33 -22.36
CA SER A 54 15.49 16.72 -22.64
C SER A 54 14.78 17.32 -21.43
N PHE A 55 15.36 18.34 -20.81
CA PHE A 55 14.81 19.02 -19.65
C PHE A 55 14.20 20.36 -20.04
N HIS A 56 13.05 20.69 -19.45
CA HIS A 56 12.34 21.93 -19.71
C HIS A 56 11.70 22.45 -18.41
N TYR A 57 11.73 23.77 -18.20
CA TYR A 57 11.27 24.44 -16.97
C TYR A 57 9.81 24.12 -16.58
N ARG A 58 8.98 23.77 -17.57
CA ARG A 58 7.57 23.39 -17.37
C ARG A 58 7.40 22.04 -16.68
N PHE A 59 8.42 21.18 -16.70
CA PHE A 59 8.36 19.82 -16.18
C PHE A 59 9.32 19.62 -14.98
N CYS A 60 10.52 20.20 -15.04
CA CYS A 60 11.52 20.18 -13.96
C CYS A 60 12.25 21.52 -13.84
N ASP A 61 13.05 21.68 -12.80
CA ASP A 61 14.15 22.62 -12.77
C ASP A 61 15.37 22.04 -13.52
N PRO A 62 15.71 22.54 -14.73
CA PRO A 62 16.76 21.95 -15.57
C PRO A 62 18.15 21.98 -14.92
N GLU A 63 18.48 23.05 -14.19
CA GLU A 63 19.81 23.18 -13.57
C GLU A 63 19.98 22.22 -12.38
N ALA A 64 18.93 22.02 -11.60
CA ALA A 64 18.94 21.08 -10.48
C ALA A 64 19.10 19.63 -10.95
N GLU A 65 18.39 19.21 -12.00
CA GLU A 65 18.51 17.85 -12.54
C GLU A 65 19.90 17.61 -13.16
N LEU A 66 20.43 18.59 -13.90
CA LEU A 66 21.79 18.52 -14.42
C LEU A 66 22.84 18.42 -13.29
N ALA A 67 22.64 19.16 -12.19
CA ALA A 67 23.52 19.09 -11.03
C ALA A 67 23.53 17.69 -10.39
N LYS A 68 22.38 17.01 -10.30
CA LYS A 68 22.31 15.62 -9.81
C LYS A 68 23.15 14.68 -10.68
N LEU A 69 23.02 14.77 -12.00
CA LEU A 69 23.79 13.96 -12.95
C LEU A 69 25.30 14.21 -12.81
N ARG A 70 25.70 15.48 -12.70
CA ARG A 70 27.11 15.84 -12.50
C ARG A 70 27.66 15.35 -11.16
N ASN A 71 26.86 15.41 -10.11
CA ASN A 71 27.25 14.90 -8.79
C ASN A 71 27.40 13.37 -8.81
N ALA A 72 26.49 12.65 -9.45
CA ALA A 72 26.59 11.20 -9.64
C ALA A 72 27.83 10.80 -10.46
N GLN A 73 28.11 11.53 -11.55
CA GLN A 73 29.32 11.32 -12.35
C GLN A 73 30.59 11.54 -11.52
N ARG A 74 30.64 12.62 -10.73
CA ARG A 74 31.79 12.91 -9.84
C ARG A 74 31.97 11.91 -8.72
N ALA A 75 30.87 11.36 -8.20
CA ALA A 75 30.92 10.31 -7.19
C ALA A 75 31.56 9.03 -7.74
N GLY A 76 31.43 8.77 -9.05
CA GLY A 76 32.02 7.62 -9.72
C GLY A 76 31.51 6.28 -9.18
N GLN A 77 30.34 6.28 -8.54
CA GLN A 77 29.76 5.11 -7.91
C GLN A 77 29.00 4.26 -8.94
N ALA A 78 29.06 2.95 -8.78
CA ALA A 78 28.23 2.04 -9.55
C ALA A 78 26.78 2.15 -9.08
N MET A 79 25.87 2.39 -10.00
CA MET A 79 24.45 2.62 -9.76
C MET A 79 23.62 1.56 -10.49
N ALA A 80 22.60 1.05 -9.83
CA ALA A 80 21.65 0.11 -10.42
C ALA A 80 20.80 0.82 -11.48
N LEU A 81 20.75 0.28 -12.70
CA LEU A 81 19.82 0.74 -13.73
C LEU A 81 18.58 -0.15 -13.73
N VAL A 82 17.41 0.43 -13.46
CA VAL A 82 16.12 -0.26 -13.41
C VAL A 82 15.14 0.45 -14.33
N PHE A 83 14.46 -0.30 -15.19
CA PHE A 83 13.35 0.23 -15.98
C PHE A 83 12.03 0.16 -15.20
N GLY A 84 11.08 1.01 -15.57
CA GLY A 84 9.81 1.20 -14.87
C GLY A 84 8.84 0.04 -14.99
N ASN A 85 9.14 -0.96 -15.83
CA ASN A 85 8.48 -2.26 -15.83
C ASN A 85 9.06 -3.24 -14.78
N GLY A 86 10.08 -2.80 -14.03
CA GLY A 86 10.79 -3.60 -13.04
C GLY A 86 12.01 -4.35 -13.60
N ASP A 87 12.34 -4.20 -14.89
CA ASP A 87 13.50 -4.88 -15.47
C ASP A 87 14.80 -4.26 -14.93
N TYR A 88 15.54 -5.06 -14.16
CA TYR A 88 16.87 -4.74 -13.69
C TYR A 88 17.90 -5.02 -14.79
N LYS A 89 18.66 -4.00 -15.21
CA LYS A 89 19.67 -4.12 -16.27
C LYS A 89 21.08 -4.39 -15.77
N GLY A 90 21.34 -4.18 -14.48
CA GLY A 90 22.68 -4.36 -13.90
C GLY A 90 23.18 -3.10 -13.21
N TRP A 91 24.47 -3.13 -12.88
CA TRP A 91 25.19 -2.00 -12.30
C TRP A 91 25.94 -1.25 -13.39
N PHE A 92 25.82 0.07 -13.39
CA PHE A 92 26.46 0.94 -14.37
C PHE A 92 27.14 2.11 -13.66
N VAL A 93 28.27 2.53 -14.19
CA VAL A 93 28.95 3.77 -13.77
C VAL A 93 28.68 4.83 -14.83
N LEU A 94 28.32 6.03 -14.37
CA LEU A 94 28.14 7.20 -15.23
C LEU A 94 29.52 7.75 -15.63
N THR A 95 29.93 7.51 -16.87
CA THR A 95 31.25 7.90 -17.37
C THR A 95 31.23 9.31 -17.95
N GLU A 96 30.17 9.67 -18.65
CA GLU A 96 30.05 10.93 -19.36
C GLU A 96 28.67 11.57 -19.18
N VAL A 97 28.67 12.90 -18.99
CA VAL A 97 27.48 13.75 -19.00
C VAL A 97 27.77 14.92 -19.92
N GLN A 98 27.08 14.95 -21.06
CA GLN A 98 27.08 16.08 -21.99
C GLN A 98 25.79 16.87 -21.80
N ALA A 99 25.87 18.21 -21.79
CA ALA A 99 24.71 19.07 -21.69
C ALA A 99 24.77 20.20 -22.72
N THR A 100 23.65 20.48 -23.38
CA THR A 100 23.49 21.50 -24.40
C THR A 100 22.32 22.39 -24.02
N HIS A 101 22.58 23.66 -23.72
CA HIS A 101 21.55 24.64 -23.40
C HIS A 101 20.79 25.06 -24.67
N LYS A 102 19.47 24.92 -24.67
CA LYS A 102 18.60 25.28 -25.81
C LYS A 102 18.00 26.67 -25.66
N GLN A 103 17.52 27.00 -24.46
CA GLN A 103 16.85 28.26 -24.19
C GLN A 103 17.26 28.80 -22.82
N SER A 104 17.54 30.10 -22.76
CA SER A 104 17.83 30.82 -21.53
C SER A 104 16.96 32.07 -21.46
N GLU A 105 16.63 32.47 -20.24
CA GLU A 105 15.99 33.75 -19.93
C GLU A 105 17.02 34.90 -20.05
N PRO A 106 16.60 36.16 -20.28
CA PRO A 106 17.51 37.31 -20.23
C PRO A 106 18.29 37.47 -18.91
N SER A 107 17.81 36.88 -17.81
CA SER A 107 18.50 36.80 -16.52
C SER A 107 19.72 35.84 -16.53
N GLY A 108 19.82 34.99 -17.56
CA GLY A 108 20.80 33.92 -17.68
C GLY A 108 20.31 32.54 -17.20
N ALA A 109 19.14 32.46 -16.58
CA ALA A 109 18.57 31.19 -16.11
C ALA A 109 18.20 30.26 -17.28
N VAL A 110 18.51 28.97 -17.16
CA VAL A 110 18.25 27.98 -18.21
C VAL A 110 16.79 27.54 -18.21
N LEU A 111 16.09 27.77 -19.32
CA LEU A 111 14.68 27.37 -19.50
C LEU A 111 14.56 25.96 -20.10
N ALA A 112 15.49 25.58 -20.99
CA ALA A 112 15.51 24.26 -21.61
C ALA A 112 16.94 23.81 -21.90
N LEU A 113 17.24 22.54 -21.64
CA LEU A 113 18.53 21.92 -21.97
C LEU A 113 18.36 20.47 -22.35
N ASP A 114 19.16 20.00 -23.30
CA ASP A 114 19.30 18.58 -23.57
C ASP A 114 20.54 18.04 -22.86
N ALA A 115 20.43 16.86 -22.28
CA ALA A 115 21.56 16.14 -21.72
C ALA A 115 21.72 14.78 -22.39
N SER A 116 22.95 14.36 -22.64
CA SER A 116 23.26 13.01 -23.08
C SER A 116 24.21 12.38 -22.07
N ILE A 117 23.82 11.23 -21.53
CA ILE A 117 24.62 10.49 -20.56
C ILE A 117 25.10 9.18 -21.14
N THR A 118 26.33 8.81 -20.81
CA THR A 118 26.92 7.51 -21.17
C THR A 118 27.18 6.73 -19.90
N LEU A 119 26.63 5.52 -19.87
CA LEU A 119 26.70 4.56 -18.78
C LEU A 119 27.52 3.37 -19.25
N LYS A 120 28.50 2.96 -18.45
CA LYS A 120 29.31 1.77 -18.73
C LYS A 120 29.08 0.71 -17.66
N GLU A 121 28.88 -0.53 -18.08
CA GLU A 121 28.63 -1.64 -17.17
C GLU A 121 29.77 -1.79 -16.15
N TYR A 122 29.39 -2.03 -14.89
CA TYR A 122 30.30 -2.27 -13.80
C TYR A 122 30.12 -3.69 -13.26
N VAL A 123 31.11 -4.53 -13.56
CA VAL A 123 31.28 -5.86 -12.97
C VAL A 123 32.22 -5.72 -11.78
N GLY A 124 31.67 -5.74 -10.57
CA GLY A 124 32.43 -5.50 -9.33
C GLY A 124 33.59 -6.48 -9.09
N GLU A 125 34.50 -6.13 -8.18
CA GLU A 125 35.53 -7.06 -7.72
C GLU A 125 34.90 -8.28 -7.04
N LYS A 126 35.32 -9.47 -7.47
CA LYS A 126 34.77 -10.78 -7.07
C LYS A 126 34.79 -11.05 -5.55
N LEU A 127 35.40 -10.18 -4.74
CA LEU A 127 35.54 -10.29 -3.28
C LEU A 127 34.54 -9.43 -2.48
N THR A 128 33.90 -8.44 -3.10
CA THR A 128 32.79 -7.70 -2.48
C THR A 128 31.72 -7.48 -3.54
N ALA A 129 31.08 -8.57 -3.96
CA ALA A 129 29.94 -8.49 -4.87
C ALA A 129 28.82 -7.70 -4.17
N LEU A 130 28.66 -6.44 -4.57
CA LEU A 130 27.51 -5.60 -4.17
C LEU A 130 26.25 -6.36 -4.55
N ALA A 131 25.45 -6.72 -3.56
CA ALA A 131 24.24 -7.50 -3.77
C ALA A 131 23.34 -6.77 -4.77
N PRO A 132 23.02 -7.36 -5.94
CA PRO A 132 22.10 -6.74 -6.87
C PRO A 132 20.74 -6.64 -6.17
N PRO A 133 20.13 -5.44 -6.08
CA PRO A 133 18.91 -5.23 -5.29
C PRO A 133 17.68 -5.98 -5.81
N ALA A 134 17.78 -6.72 -6.92
CA ALA A 134 16.62 -7.19 -7.68
C ALA A 134 16.57 -8.69 -8.03
N VAL A 135 17.51 -9.56 -7.61
CA VAL A 135 17.48 -11.00 -7.95
C VAL A 135 17.51 -11.88 -6.69
N GLN A 136 16.40 -12.54 -6.36
CA GLN A 136 16.38 -13.62 -5.36
C GLN A 136 16.56 -14.98 -6.05
N PRO A 137 17.57 -15.80 -5.65
CA PRO A 137 17.73 -17.15 -6.16
C PRO A 137 16.61 -18.07 -5.63
N LYS A 138 16.24 -19.03 -6.47
CA LYS A 138 15.11 -19.96 -6.29
C LYS A 138 15.48 -21.12 -5.33
N VAL A 139 14.43 -21.79 -4.82
CA VAL A 139 14.31 -23.11 -4.13
C VAL A 139 14.49 -23.13 -2.58
N PRO A 140 14.08 -24.19 -1.81
CA PRO A 140 12.85 -25.02 -1.65
C PRO A 140 12.17 -24.83 -0.24
N PRO A 141 11.09 -25.57 0.15
CA PRO A 141 10.13 -25.12 1.17
C PRO A 141 10.38 -25.53 2.64
N ALA A 142 9.83 -24.70 3.53
CA ALA A 142 9.13 -24.99 4.80
C ALA A 142 9.74 -25.96 5.82
N ALA A 143 10.64 -25.48 6.69
CA ALA A 143 10.68 -25.75 8.14
C ALA A 143 12.05 -25.38 8.74
N ALA A 144 12.26 -24.12 9.07
CA ALA A 144 13.17 -23.70 10.15
C ALA A 144 12.96 -22.21 10.40
N GLN A 145 12.39 -21.88 11.56
CA GLN A 145 12.03 -20.53 11.98
C GLN A 145 13.28 -19.70 12.32
N ALA A 146 13.39 -18.49 11.76
CA ALA A 146 13.75 -17.23 12.44
C ALA A 146 13.89 -16.11 11.39
N VAL A 147 13.13 -15.03 11.55
CA VAL A 147 12.91 -13.93 10.59
C VAL A 147 14.20 -13.13 10.33
N PRO A 148 14.54 -12.81 9.08
CA PRO A 148 14.42 -11.42 8.61
C PRO A 148 13.85 -11.27 7.18
N GLN A 149 12.65 -10.68 7.13
CA GLN A 149 11.99 -9.93 6.03
C GLN A 149 12.43 -10.24 4.58
N THR A 150 11.75 -11.21 3.97
CA THR A 150 11.72 -11.38 2.51
C THR A 150 10.39 -10.87 1.93
N ALA A 151 10.34 -10.59 0.61
CA ALA A 151 9.10 -10.19 -0.08
C ALA A 151 7.93 -11.20 0.06
N ALA A 152 8.22 -12.45 0.47
CA ALA A 152 7.22 -13.43 0.87
C ALA A 152 6.60 -13.11 2.23
N ASP A 153 7.39 -12.61 3.19
CA ASP A 153 6.91 -12.13 4.49
C ASP A 153 6.07 -10.87 4.31
N VAL A 154 6.46 -9.95 3.42
CA VAL A 154 5.66 -8.77 3.08
C VAL A 154 4.35 -9.16 2.37
N LYS A 155 4.36 -10.10 1.42
CA LYS A 155 3.12 -10.63 0.82
C LYS A 155 2.24 -11.37 1.83
N SER A 156 2.83 -12.09 2.78
CA SER A 156 2.10 -12.75 3.85
C SER A 156 1.52 -11.74 4.83
N ALA A 157 2.29 -10.71 5.22
CA ALA A 157 1.86 -9.62 6.09
C ALA A 157 0.76 -8.79 5.42
N ILE A 158 0.89 -8.48 4.12
CA ILE A 158 -0.17 -7.82 3.32
C ILE A 158 -1.42 -8.70 3.25
N ASN A 159 -1.27 -10.01 3.06
CA ASN A 159 -2.42 -10.93 3.07
C ASN A 159 -3.07 -11.05 4.46
N THR A 160 -2.28 -10.97 5.53
CA THR A 160 -2.75 -10.96 6.92
C THR A 160 -3.47 -9.65 7.25
N VAL A 161 -2.91 -8.51 6.86
CA VAL A 161 -3.52 -7.18 7.00
C VAL A 161 -4.81 -7.11 6.18
N ARG A 162 -4.80 -7.58 4.92
CA ARG A 162 -6.00 -7.66 4.08
C ARG A 162 -7.05 -8.61 4.66
N GLY A 163 -6.63 -9.72 5.26
CA GLY A 163 -7.49 -10.63 6.01
C GLY A 163 -8.13 -9.97 7.22
N ALA A 164 -7.34 -9.24 8.00
CA ALA A 164 -7.82 -8.49 9.16
C ALA A 164 -8.79 -7.36 8.76
N VAL A 165 -8.50 -6.61 7.69
CA VAL A 165 -9.42 -5.58 7.16
C VAL A 165 -10.73 -6.21 6.67
N ARG A 166 -10.69 -7.37 6.00
CA ARG A 166 -11.91 -8.10 5.62
C ARG A 166 -12.71 -8.55 6.83
N GLN A 167 -12.04 -9.01 7.88
CA GLN A 167 -12.68 -9.38 9.14
C GLN A 167 -13.36 -8.17 9.79
N VAL A 168 -12.67 -7.02 9.87
CA VAL A 168 -13.24 -5.74 10.37
C VAL A 168 -14.49 -5.35 9.57
N VAL A 169 -14.44 -5.40 8.25
CA VAL A 169 -15.60 -5.07 7.39
C VAL A 169 -16.76 -6.06 7.62
N SER A 170 -16.46 -7.35 7.79
CA SER A 170 -17.48 -8.38 8.04
C SER A 170 -18.13 -8.26 9.42
N TYR A 171 -17.36 -7.96 10.47
CA TYR A 171 -17.90 -7.75 11.80
C TYR A 171 -18.68 -6.43 11.89
N ALA A 172 -18.24 -5.38 11.18
CA ALA A 172 -18.98 -4.12 11.08
C ALA A 172 -20.34 -4.30 10.38
N SER A 173 -20.40 -5.03 9.28
CA SER A 173 -21.68 -5.29 8.60
C SER A 173 -22.61 -6.19 9.43
N GLN A 174 -22.06 -7.18 10.13
CA GLN A 174 -22.83 -8.02 11.06
C GLN A 174 -23.36 -7.23 12.26
N ALA A 175 -22.54 -6.37 12.87
CA ALA A 175 -22.96 -5.48 13.96
C ALA A 175 -24.08 -4.54 13.51
N GLN A 176 -23.94 -3.94 12.33
CA GLN A 176 -24.95 -3.04 11.78
C GLN A 176 -26.28 -3.76 11.50
N ALA A 177 -26.23 -4.99 10.97
CA ALA A 177 -27.43 -5.79 10.76
C ALA A 177 -28.10 -6.16 12.09
N ALA A 178 -27.35 -6.64 13.07
CA ALA A 178 -27.86 -7.04 14.37
C ALA A 178 -28.45 -5.87 15.18
N LEU A 179 -27.82 -4.69 15.12
CA LEU A 179 -28.35 -3.47 15.77
C LEU A 179 -29.65 -2.98 15.14
N ARG A 180 -29.80 -3.09 13.82
CA ARG A 180 -31.08 -2.78 13.14
C ARG A 180 -32.17 -3.74 13.61
N THR A 181 -31.89 -5.04 13.67
CA THR A 181 -32.86 -6.03 14.16
C THR A 181 -33.25 -5.76 15.61
N ALA A 182 -32.29 -5.40 16.48
CA ALA A 182 -32.57 -5.05 17.87
C ALA A 182 -33.37 -3.74 17.98
N SER A 183 -33.05 -2.72 17.17
CA SER A 183 -33.79 -1.45 17.09
C SER A 183 -35.22 -1.65 16.60
N ASP A 184 -35.43 -2.49 15.59
CA ASP A 184 -36.76 -2.82 15.06
C ASP A 184 -37.57 -3.58 16.11
N ALA A 185 -36.96 -4.57 16.79
CA ALA A 185 -37.61 -5.32 17.86
C ALA A 185 -38.03 -4.42 19.03
N VAL A 186 -37.19 -3.47 19.43
CA VAL A 186 -37.53 -2.46 20.45
C VAL A 186 -38.61 -1.51 19.97
N SER A 187 -38.60 -1.10 18.70
CA SER A 187 -39.63 -0.24 18.12
C SER A 187 -41.00 -0.91 18.13
N VAL A 188 -41.06 -2.21 17.83
CA VAL A 188 -42.30 -3.01 17.95
C VAL A 188 -42.77 -3.08 19.39
N VAL A 189 -41.87 -3.30 20.37
CA VAL A 189 -42.26 -3.31 21.80
C VAL A 189 -42.72 -1.93 22.27
N ARG A 190 -42.16 -0.86 21.70
CA ARG A 190 -42.55 0.53 21.99
C ARG A 190 -43.97 0.87 21.53
N GLU A 191 -44.49 0.22 20.49
CA GLU A 191 -45.89 0.36 20.06
C GLU A 191 -46.88 -0.18 21.11
N PHE A 192 -46.46 -1.15 21.93
CA PHE A 192 -47.23 -1.68 23.06
C PHE A 192 -47.09 -0.84 24.33
N ARG A 193 -46.73 0.45 24.22
CA ARG A 193 -46.62 1.38 25.37
C ARG A 193 -47.83 1.38 26.30
N HIS A 194 -49.01 1.12 25.75
CA HIS A 194 -50.30 1.12 26.47
C HIS A 194 -50.70 -0.27 27.00
N ASP A 195 -49.88 -1.31 26.74
CA ASP A 195 -50.06 -2.67 27.25
C ASP A 195 -48.74 -3.18 27.88
N PRO A 196 -48.49 -2.85 29.16
CA PRO A 196 -47.26 -3.20 29.84
C PRO A 196 -47.07 -4.72 30.01
N ILE A 197 -48.16 -5.51 29.96
CA ILE A 197 -48.12 -6.97 30.08
C ILE A 197 -47.60 -7.58 28.76
N ALA A 198 -48.11 -7.11 27.62
CA ALA A 198 -47.62 -7.53 26.30
C ALA A 198 -46.15 -7.13 26.08
N ALA A 199 -45.76 -5.94 26.55
CA ALA A 199 -44.38 -5.47 26.49
C ALA A 199 -43.43 -6.34 27.34
N LEU A 200 -43.82 -6.67 28.57
CA LEU A 200 -43.02 -7.51 29.47
C LEU A 200 -42.87 -8.94 28.92
N GLY A 201 -43.89 -9.48 28.28
CA GLY A 201 -43.84 -10.80 27.64
C GLY A 201 -42.87 -10.90 26.45
N ARG A 202 -42.58 -9.76 25.78
CA ARG A 202 -41.63 -9.70 24.65
C ARG A 202 -40.23 -9.22 25.04
N ALA A 203 -40.07 -8.62 26.22
CA ALA A 203 -38.79 -8.15 26.74
C ALA A 203 -37.67 -9.22 26.74
N PRO A 204 -37.91 -10.52 27.03
CA PRO A 204 -36.87 -11.56 26.96
C PRO A 204 -36.33 -11.78 25.54
N GLY A 205 -37.20 -11.66 24.52
CA GLY A 205 -36.80 -11.78 23.11
C GLY A 205 -35.93 -10.60 22.67
N VAL A 206 -36.34 -9.39 23.04
CA VAL A 206 -35.58 -8.16 22.81
C VAL A 206 -34.21 -8.20 23.51
N LEU A 207 -34.15 -8.68 24.74
CA LEU A 207 -32.90 -8.86 25.48
C LEU A 207 -31.94 -9.84 24.78
N LEU A 208 -32.48 -10.90 24.16
CA LEU A 208 -31.69 -11.83 23.37
C LEU A 208 -31.14 -11.17 22.09
N ASP A 209 -31.94 -10.36 21.42
CA ASP A 209 -31.54 -9.66 20.20
C ASP A 209 -30.51 -8.57 20.48
N ILE A 210 -30.65 -7.82 21.58
CA ILE A 210 -29.64 -6.87 22.09
C ILE A 210 -28.33 -7.61 22.43
N LYS A 211 -28.41 -8.77 23.08
CA LYS A 211 -27.23 -9.59 23.41
C LYS A 211 -26.53 -10.14 22.15
N ARG A 212 -27.29 -10.53 21.13
CA ARG A 212 -26.76 -10.94 19.83
C ARG A 212 -26.08 -9.79 19.08
N ALA A 213 -26.53 -8.54 19.29
CA ALA A 213 -25.89 -7.36 18.72
C ALA A 213 -24.56 -6.99 19.42
N ALA A 214 -24.37 -7.38 20.69
CA ALA A 214 -23.14 -7.15 21.42
C ALA A 214 -21.98 -8.05 20.96
N GLU A 215 -22.26 -9.29 20.55
CA GLU A 215 -21.22 -10.28 20.21
C GLU A 215 -20.32 -9.87 19.01
N PRO A 216 -20.85 -9.31 17.90
CA PRO A 216 -20.02 -8.78 16.82
C PRO A 216 -19.22 -7.53 17.22
N LEU A 217 -19.77 -6.69 18.12
CA LEU A 217 -19.10 -5.47 18.62
C LEU A 217 -17.90 -5.80 19.50
N GLU A 218 -18.02 -6.83 20.35
CA GLU A 218 -16.91 -7.34 21.17
C GLU A 218 -15.77 -7.90 20.31
N LYS A 219 -16.11 -8.58 19.20
CA LYS A 219 -15.12 -9.11 18.24
C LYS A 219 -14.50 -8.02 17.35
N LEU A 220 -15.21 -6.91 17.16
CA LEU A 220 -14.75 -5.75 16.38
C LEU A 220 -13.59 -5.01 17.06
N SER A 221 -13.66 -4.83 18.38
CA SER A 221 -12.64 -4.09 19.16
C SER A 221 -11.20 -4.61 18.95
N PRO A 222 -10.88 -5.90 19.16
CA PRO A 222 -9.53 -6.42 18.94
C PRO A 222 -9.16 -6.46 17.44
N ALA A 223 -10.13 -6.70 16.56
CA ALA A 223 -9.90 -6.74 15.12
C ALA A 223 -9.51 -5.36 14.55
N VAL A 224 -10.12 -4.29 15.05
CA VAL A 224 -9.79 -2.91 14.64
C VAL A 224 -8.48 -2.46 15.27
N ALA A 225 -8.21 -2.81 16.53
CA ALA A 225 -6.94 -2.49 17.20
C ALA A 225 -5.73 -3.06 16.43
N ALA A 226 -5.85 -4.29 15.90
CA ALA A 226 -4.82 -4.92 15.08
C ALA A 226 -4.53 -4.20 13.75
N VAL A 227 -5.48 -3.41 13.24
CA VAL A 227 -5.40 -2.71 11.94
C VAL A 227 -5.09 -1.21 12.12
N THR A 228 -5.35 -0.65 13.30
CA THR A 228 -5.20 0.79 13.58
C THR A 228 -3.75 1.28 13.44
N ALA A 229 -2.75 0.41 13.69
CA ALA A 229 -1.34 0.74 13.50
C ALA A 229 -0.95 1.01 12.03
N HIS A 230 -1.75 0.51 11.08
CA HIS A 230 -1.44 0.57 9.66
C HIS A 230 -2.44 1.40 8.85
N ILE A 231 -3.62 1.69 9.41
CA ILE A 231 -4.66 2.47 8.72
C ILE A 231 -5.24 3.54 9.67
N PRO A 232 -4.90 4.82 9.49
CA PRO A 232 -5.37 5.89 10.39
C PRO A 232 -6.89 6.06 10.38
N ASP A 233 -7.55 5.74 9.25
CA ASP A 233 -9.02 5.77 9.13
C ASP A 233 -9.73 4.70 10.01
N ALA A 234 -9.00 3.69 10.51
CA ALA A 234 -9.55 2.67 11.41
C ALA A 234 -9.85 3.22 12.83
N ALA A 235 -9.25 4.34 13.23
CA ALA A 235 -9.51 4.97 14.52
C ALA A 235 -10.97 5.45 14.67
N ASN A 236 -11.59 5.89 13.57
CA ASN A 236 -13.01 6.30 13.57
C ASN A 236 -13.94 5.10 13.73
N ILE A 237 -13.57 3.94 13.17
CA ILE A 237 -14.32 2.70 13.32
C ILE A 237 -14.20 2.19 14.76
N LEU A 238 -13.01 2.28 15.37
CA LEU A 238 -12.79 1.88 16.76
C LEU A 238 -13.64 2.71 17.72
N ARG A 239 -13.64 4.05 17.55
CA ARG A 239 -14.42 4.97 18.37
C ARG A 239 -15.92 4.71 18.22
N ALA A 240 -16.42 4.62 16.99
CA ALA A 240 -17.81 4.29 16.70
C ALA A 240 -18.25 2.93 17.25
N SER A 241 -17.37 1.92 17.19
CA SER A 241 -17.64 0.59 17.75
C SER A 241 -17.69 0.61 19.28
N HIS A 242 -16.83 1.41 19.92
CA HIS A 242 -16.83 1.58 21.37
C HIS A 242 -18.08 2.33 21.84
N ASP A 243 -18.44 3.44 21.18
CA ASP A 243 -19.63 4.22 21.49
C ASP A 243 -20.91 3.37 21.31
N ALA A 244 -20.97 2.55 20.25
CA ALA A 244 -22.06 1.60 20.04
C ALA A 244 -22.11 0.50 21.11
N ALA A 245 -20.97 -0.05 21.54
CA ALA A 245 -20.92 -1.07 22.60
C ALA A 245 -21.39 -0.51 23.95
N VAL A 246 -21.00 0.72 24.29
CA VAL A 246 -21.46 1.43 25.50
C VAL A 246 -22.97 1.65 25.45
N ALA A 247 -23.50 2.10 24.31
CA ALA A 247 -24.93 2.31 24.12
C ALA A 247 -25.74 1.01 24.19
N VAL A 248 -25.24 -0.10 23.62
CA VAL A 248 -25.87 -1.43 23.73
C VAL A 248 -25.90 -1.93 25.18
N GLN A 249 -24.83 -1.73 25.94
CA GLN A 249 -24.81 -2.06 27.37
C GLN A 249 -25.76 -1.17 28.19
N ALA A 250 -25.87 0.11 27.83
CA ALA A 250 -26.82 1.04 28.43
C ALA A 250 -28.28 0.68 28.12
N ALA A 251 -28.56 0.06 26.96
CA ALA A 251 -29.88 -0.46 26.61
C ALA A 251 -30.24 -1.77 27.33
N TYR A 252 -29.24 -2.61 27.62
CA TYR A 252 -29.44 -3.93 28.24
C TYR A 252 -29.83 -3.83 29.73
N LYS A 253 -29.10 -3.02 30.50
CA LYS A 253 -29.24 -2.95 31.97
C LYS A 253 -30.63 -2.54 32.48
N PRO A 254 -31.33 -1.57 31.86
CA PRO A 254 -32.68 -1.18 32.25
C PRO A 254 -33.73 -2.24 31.87
N LEU A 255 -33.62 -2.85 30.68
CA LEU A 255 -34.56 -3.90 30.25
C LEU A 255 -34.44 -5.17 31.10
N ALA A 256 -33.21 -5.54 31.49
CA ALA A 256 -32.97 -6.75 32.28
C ALA A 256 -33.58 -6.67 33.70
N ASN A 257 -33.78 -5.45 34.22
CA ASN A 257 -34.34 -5.20 35.55
C ASN A 257 -35.75 -4.58 35.49
N ALA A 258 -36.40 -4.62 34.32
CA ALA A 258 -37.68 -3.97 34.13
C ALA A 258 -38.81 -4.69 34.90
N THR A 259 -39.61 -3.91 35.62
CA THR A 259 -40.84 -4.36 36.27
C THR A 259 -42.04 -3.78 35.54
N LEU A 260 -43.27 -4.19 35.90
CA LEU A 260 -44.51 -3.70 35.27
C LEU A 260 -44.63 -2.16 35.27
N ASP A 261 -44.08 -1.49 36.28
CA ASP A 261 -44.13 -0.02 36.41
C ASP A 261 -43.01 0.69 35.64
N THR A 262 -41.88 0.02 35.38
CA THR A 262 -40.69 0.65 34.77
C THR A 262 -40.41 0.18 33.34
N ILE A 263 -41.18 -0.78 32.81
CA ILE A 263 -40.98 -1.35 31.47
C ILE A 263 -41.12 -0.31 30.36
N GLY A 264 -42.04 0.65 30.50
CA GLY A 264 -42.23 1.73 29.52
C GLY A 264 -40.97 2.60 29.39
N ASP A 265 -40.48 3.10 30.52
CA ASP A 265 -39.28 3.94 30.56
C ASP A 265 -38.01 3.16 30.17
N ALA A 266 -37.94 1.87 30.52
CA ALA A 266 -36.83 0.99 30.13
C ALA A 266 -36.80 0.76 28.60
N VAL A 267 -37.96 0.57 27.97
CA VAL A 267 -38.10 0.40 26.52
C VAL A 267 -37.78 1.70 25.78
N ASP A 268 -38.21 2.86 26.26
CA ASP A 268 -37.83 4.15 25.66
C ASP A 268 -36.34 4.45 25.80
N THR A 269 -35.77 4.13 26.96
CA THR A 269 -34.33 4.28 27.19
C THR A 269 -33.55 3.38 26.24
N ALA A 270 -33.96 2.12 26.09
CA ALA A 270 -33.34 1.21 25.14
C ALA A 270 -33.51 1.64 23.69
N ALA A 271 -34.67 2.17 23.30
CA ALA A 271 -34.91 2.69 21.96
C ALA A 271 -33.96 3.85 21.63
N ARG A 272 -33.78 4.76 22.59
CA ARG A 272 -32.86 5.91 22.46
C ARG A 272 -31.41 5.44 22.35
N GLU A 273 -30.97 4.55 23.23
CA GLU A 273 -29.59 4.06 23.22
C GLU A 273 -29.29 3.19 21.98
N LEU A 274 -30.24 2.37 21.51
CA LEU A 274 -30.08 1.62 20.25
C LEU A 274 -30.01 2.55 19.03
N SER A 275 -30.81 3.62 19.00
CA SER A 275 -30.70 4.64 17.95
C SER A 275 -29.32 5.29 17.97
N ASN A 276 -28.81 5.68 19.15
CA ASN A 276 -27.47 6.22 19.30
C ASN A 276 -26.39 5.24 18.81
N ALA A 277 -26.56 3.94 19.08
CA ALA A 277 -25.65 2.90 18.61
C ALA A 277 -25.66 2.76 17.08
N VAL A 278 -26.85 2.80 16.46
CA VAL A 278 -27.02 2.76 15.00
C VAL A 278 -26.39 3.99 14.34
N ASP A 279 -26.58 5.18 14.91
CA ASP A 279 -26.02 6.44 14.41
C ASP A 279 -24.49 6.47 14.55
N ALA A 280 -23.96 5.97 15.68
CA ALA A 280 -22.52 5.83 15.89
C ALA A 280 -21.88 4.95 14.81
N ILE A 281 -22.44 3.78 14.50
CA ILE A 281 -21.92 2.91 13.42
C ILE A 281 -22.15 3.51 12.04
N ALA A 282 -23.28 4.18 11.81
CA ALA A 282 -23.55 4.87 10.54
C ALA A 282 -22.53 5.97 10.25
N SER A 283 -22.06 6.68 11.28
CA SER A 283 -20.99 7.68 11.14
C SER A 283 -19.65 7.09 10.65
N ALA A 284 -19.40 5.80 10.93
CA ALA A 284 -18.22 5.07 10.48
C ALA A 284 -18.38 4.38 9.12
N ALA A 285 -19.59 4.36 8.54
CA ALA A 285 -19.88 3.72 7.26
C ALA A 285 -18.99 4.22 6.09
N PRO A 286 -18.65 5.52 5.98
CA PRO A 286 -17.72 6.00 4.95
C PRO A 286 -16.32 5.39 5.10
N SER A 287 -15.83 5.24 6.33
CA SER A 287 -14.52 4.64 6.62
C SER A 287 -14.51 3.13 6.32
N VAL A 288 -15.59 2.41 6.68
CA VAL A 288 -15.73 0.99 6.35
C VAL A 288 -15.80 0.77 4.83
N SER A 289 -16.52 1.64 4.10
CA SER A 289 -16.60 1.59 2.63
C SER A 289 -15.24 1.86 1.95
N LYS A 290 -14.47 2.83 2.45
CA LYS A 290 -13.10 3.10 2.00
C LYS A 290 -12.17 1.89 2.22
N LEU A 291 -12.26 1.25 3.38
CA LEU A 291 -11.50 0.03 3.68
C LEU A 291 -11.89 -1.12 2.74
N ALA A 292 -13.19 -1.34 2.53
CA ALA A 292 -13.69 -2.35 1.61
C ALA A 292 -13.22 -2.10 0.17
N ALA A 293 -13.27 -0.84 -0.30
CA ALA A 293 -12.77 -0.44 -1.60
C ALA A 293 -11.26 -0.63 -1.74
N ALA A 294 -10.49 -0.31 -0.69
CA ALA A 294 -9.04 -0.51 -0.67
C ALA A 294 -8.66 -2.00 -0.71
N VAL A 295 -9.42 -2.87 -0.03
CA VAL A 295 -9.28 -4.33 -0.14
C VAL A 295 -9.65 -4.83 -1.54
N ALA A 296 -10.73 -4.34 -2.13
CA ALA A 296 -11.21 -4.76 -3.45
C ALA A 296 -10.25 -4.34 -4.57
N THR A 297 -9.66 -3.14 -4.46
CA THR A 297 -8.71 -2.58 -5.42
C THR A 297 -7.25 -3.02 -5.19
N ARG A 298 -6.99 -3.92 -4.22
CA ARG A 298 -5.64 -4.34 -3.79
C ARG A 298 -4.70 -3.16 -3.45
N ARG A 299 -5.25 -2.05 -2.96
CA ARG A 299 -4.48 -0.88 -2.50
C ARG A 299 -3.91 -1.04 -1.08
N ILE A 300 -4.27 -2.13 -0.39
CA ILE A 300 -3.71 -2.58 0.90
C ILE A 300 -2.93 -3.89 0.69
#